data_AF-A0A7C0VHC6-F1
#
_entry.id   AF-A0A7C0VHC6-F1
#
_cell.length_a   1.000
_cell.length_b   1.000
_cell.length_c   1.000
_cell.angle_alpha   90.00
_cell.angle_beta   90.00
_cell.angle_gamma   90.00
#
_symmetry.space_group_name_H-M   'P 1'
#
loop_
_entity.id
_entity.type
_entity.pdbx_description
1 polymer ?
#
loop_
_entity_poly.entity_id
_entity_poly.type
_entity_poly.pdbx_seq_one_letter_code
_entity_poly.pdbx_strand_id
1 'polypeptide(L)'
;MNNKIHNQIWTCAEISPALASTLGAKLGISPIIAEIFLRRGIDQPEDIGRFLSPSLSHLPDPNLLKGMEKTVKRLLQAIERHEKVLVYGDYDVDGISSTVILVQFFRQVGLHVFYHIPSRLQEGYGLNGETIREYAKEGVSLLVTVDCGISNIDEVACATSFHMDTIITDHHEPPAELPAAYAIINPKQADCPYPEKNLAGVGVAFNLLVACRRAMREAGMLSGEINLKRYLDMVALGTVADVMPLTGVNRIFVKYGLEEIASAHRPGIEALLTISRVDRSIGITARDIAFKLAPRLNAAGRMDSVHDAMELLLTDDAAVADEQAYRLQQLNLQRRKVEEVIFEEVNGCMAQDRNYGGKHVTVLASTNWHEGVIGIVASKIAERYFQPTMLISMNENGVGKASGRSIPGIHLLDMITRCSEHLNRFGGHQMAVGFSI
;
A
#
# COMPACT_ATOMS: atom_id res chain seq x y z
N MET A 1 28.03 28.34 -1.05
CA MET A 1 28.94 27.17 -1.25
C MET A 1 28.27 26.26 -2.25
N ASN A 2 28.91 26.00 -3.39
CA ASN A 2 28.41 25.12 -4.45
C ASN A 2 28.17 23.73 -3.87
N ASN A 3 26.91 23.37 -3.64
CA ASN A 3 26.52 22.00 -3.32
C ASN A 3 26.98 21.12 -4.48
N LYS A 4 27.99 20.29 -4.24
CA LYS A 4 28.35 19.18 -5.11
C LYS A 4 27.12 18.29 -5.20
N ILE A 5 26.36 18.45 -6.28
CA ILE A 5 25.49 17.39 -6.77
C ILE A 5 26.44 16.22 -6.98
N HIS A 6 26.24 15.13 -6.23
CA HIS A 6 27.02 13.90 -6.36
C HIS A 6 27.18 13.53 -7.83
N ASN A 7 28.36 13.03 -8.22
CA ASN A 7 28.67 12.64 -9.61
C ASN A 7 27.57 11.71 -10.14
N GLN A 8 26.63 12.24 -10.92
CA GLN A 8 25.61 11.44 -11.57
C GLN A 8 26.30 10.51 -12.57
N ILE A 9 26.14 9.20 -12.40
CA ILE A 9 26.67 8.21 -13.32
C ILE A 9 25.63 7.98 -14.40
N TRP A 10 25.93 8.39 -15.64
CA TRP A 10 25.07 8.13 -16.78
C TRP A 10 25.35 6.74 -17.31
N THR A 11 24.37 5.84 -17.22
CA THR A 11 24.47 4.46 -17.70
C THR A 11 23.50 4.23 -18.86
N CYS A 12 23.97 3.58 -19.92
CA CYS A 12 23.19 3.27 -21.10
C CYS A 12 23.38 1.77 -21.41
N ALA A 13 22.32 0.97 -21.27
CA ALA A 13 22.39 -0.46 -21.59
C ALA A 13 22.66 -0.65 -23.10
N GLU A 14 23.58 -1.53 -23.47
CA GLU A 14 23.80 -1.87 -24.88
C GLU A 14 22.68 -2.80 -25.37
N ILE A 15 22.14 -2.53 -26.56
CA ILE A 15 21.14 -3.36 -27.21
C ILE A 15 21.44 -3.51 -28.70
N SER A 16 20.94 -4.58 -29.33
CA SER A 16 21.06 -4.79 -30.77
C SER A 16 20.04 -3.95 -31.55
N PRO A 17 20.45 -2.99 -32.42
CA PRO A 17 19.51 -2.22 -33.23
C PRO A 17 18.72 -3.08 -34.23
N ALA A 18 19.32 -4.18 -34.68
CA ALA A 18 18.66 -5.15 -35.55
C ALA A 18 17.49 -5.84 -34.82
N LEU A 19 17.70 -6.25 -33.57
CA LEU A 19 16.65 -6.84 -32.74
C LEU A 19 15.49 -5.85 -32.52
N ALA A 20 15.79 -4.58 -32.23
CA ALA A 20 14.79 -3.54 -32.06
C ALA A 20 13.96 -3.32 -33.35
N SER A 21 14.59 -3.36 -34.51
CA SER A 21 13.90 -3.24 -35.81
C SER A 21 13.00 -4.44 -36.10
N THR A 22 13.46 -5.66 -35.85
CA THR A 22 12.65 -6.88 -36.00
C THR A 22 11.45 -6.87 -35.06
N LEU A 23 11.64 -6.51 -33.79
CA LEU A 23 10.56 -6.38 -32.80
C LEU A 23 9.56 -5.28 -33.19
N GLY A 24 10.07 -4.13 -33.61
CA GLY A 24 9.26 -3.00 -34.08
C GLY A 24 8.34 -3.41 -35.23
N ALA A 25 8.90 -4.09 -36.24
CA ALA A 25 8.15 -4.60 -37.38
C ALA A 25 7.10 -5.64 -36.97
N LYS A 26 7.44 -6.60 -36.10
CA LYS A 26 6.51 -7.65 -35.62
C LYS A 26 5.30 -7.06 -34.87
N LEU A 27 5.52 -6.01 -34.08
CA LEU A 27 4.51 -5.42 -33.20
C LEU A 27 3.81 -4.18 -33.79
N GLY A 28 4.22 -3.71 -34.97
CA GLY A 28 3.69 -2.49 -35.58
C GLY A 28 4.05 -1.22 -34.80
N ILE A 29 5.20 -1.19 -34.12
CA ILE A 29 5.70 -0.06 -33.34
C ILE A 29 7.02 0.47 -33.92
N SER A 30 7.39 1.70 -33.60
CA SER A 30 8.67 2.25 -34.07
C SER A 30 9.86 1.52 -33.42
N PRO A 31 11.02 1.40 -34.11
CA PRO A 31 12.23 0.80 -33.55
C PRO A 31 12.68 1.45 -32.24
N ILE A 32 12.45 2.76 -32.07
CA ILE A 32 12.78 3.50 -30.85
C ILE A 32 11.93 3.01 -29.67
N ILE A 33 10.65 2.73 -29.88
CA ILE A 33 9.78 2.18 -28.83
C ILE A 33 10.24 0.76 -28.46
N ALA A 34 10.57 -0.07 -29.45
CA ALA A 34 11.11 -1.41 -29.22
C ALA A 34 12.44 -1.37 -28.44
N GLU A 35 13.32 -0.42 -28.76
CA GLU A 35 14.57 -0.18 -28.02
C GLU A 35 14.32 0.17 -26.55
N ILE A 36 13.31 0.97 -26.24
CA ILE A 36 12.94 1.29 -24.85
C ILE A 36 12.55 0.02 -24.08
N PHE A 37 11.79 -0.90 -24.69
CA PHE A 37 11.42 -2.17 -24.07
C PHE A 37 12.62 -3.09 -23.84
N LEU A 38 13.48 -3.24 -24.84
CA LEU A 38 14.72 -4.03 -24.73
C LEU A 38 15.62 -3.50 -23.61
N ARG A 39 15.80 -2.18 -23.52
CA ARG A 39 16.60 -1.54 -22.45
C ARG A 39 16.00 -1.72 -21.05
N ARG A 40 14.71 -2.03 -20.96
CA ARG A 40 14.00 -2.35 -19.71
C ARG A 40 13.93 -3.86 -19.43
N GLY A 41 14.58 -4.68 -20.26
CA GLY A 41 14.59 -6.15 -20.12
C GLY A 41 13.29 -6.83 -20.56
N ILE A 42 12.45 -6.16 -21.35
CA ILE A 42 11.21 -6.73 -21.90
C ILE A 42 11.46 -7.01 -23.38
N ASP A 43 11.85 -8.26 -23.70
CA ASP A 43 12.28 -8.67 -25.04
C ASP A 43 11.29 -9.59 -25.75
N GLN A 44 10.33 -10.18 -25.03
CA GLN A 44 9.31 -11.04 -25.60
C GLN A 44 8.20 -10.22 -26.27
N PRO A 45 7.90 -10.45 -27.56
CA PRO A 45 6.84 -9.74 -28.29
C PRO A 45 5.48 -9.80 -27.58
N GLU A 46 5.17 -10.94 -26.97
CA GLU A 46 3.90 -11.18 -26.28
C GLU A 46 3.79 -10.32 -25.01
N ASP A 47 4.89 -10.13 -24.27
CA ASP A 47 4.93 -9.28 -23.08
C ASP A 47 4.84 -7.80 -23.44
N ILE A 48 5.52 -7.37 -24.51
CA ILE A 48 5.40 -6.00 -25.05
C ILE A 48 3.96 -5.74 -25.52
N GLY A 49 3.36 -6.69 -26.24
CA GLY A 49 1.98 -6.61 -26.71
C GLY A 49 0.99 -6.47 -25.55
N ARG A 50 1.13 -7.31 -24.52
CA ARG A 50 0.33 -7.24 -23.29
C ARG A 50 0.55 -5.92 -22.53
N PHE A 51 1.77 -5.41 -22.51
CA PHE A 51 2.05 -4.12 -21.91
C PHE A 51 1.37 -3.00 -22.71
N LEU A 52 1.50 -2.95 -24.02
CA LEU A 52 0.89 -1.87 -24.82
C LEU A 52 -0.63 -1.95 -24.85
N SER A 53 -1.19 -3.15 -24.89
CA SER A 53 -2.63 -3.43 -24.96
C SER A 53 -3.09 -4.39 -23.86
N PRO A 54 -3.12 -3.95 -22.59
CA PRO A 54 -3.53 -4.82 -21.49
C PRO A 54 -5.04 -5.05 -21.52
N SER A 55 -5.43 -6.28 -21.12
CA SER A 55 -6.80 -6.80 -21.10
C SER A 55 -7.08 -7.50 -19.78
N LEU A 56 -8.31 -7.40 -19.27
CA LEU A 56 -8.75 -8.17 -18.09
C LEU A 56 -8.67 -9.69 -18.32
N SER A 57 -8.77 -10.15 -19.57
CA SER A 57 -8.60 -11.57 -19.92
C SER A 57 -7.18 -12.09 -19.74
N HIS A 58 -6.20 -11.20 -19.55
CA HIS A 58 -4.81 -11.57 -19.29
C HIS A 58 -4.51 -11.73 -17.78
N LEU A 59 -5.49 -11.51 -16.90
CA LEU A 59 -5.31 -11.75 -15.48
C LEU A 59 -5.07 -13.26 -15.22
N PRO A 60 -4.05 -13.63 -14.43
CA PRO A 60 -3.84 -15.02 -14.03
C PRO A 60 -5.01 -15.56 -13.22
N ASP A 61 -5.13 -16.89 -13.15
CA ASP A 61 -6.10 -17.52 -12.25
C ASP A 61 -5.76 -17.16 -10.79
N PRO A 62 -6.68 -16.57 -10.01
CA PRO A 62 -6.43 -16.24 -8.61
C PRO A 62 -6.16 -17.47 -7.72
N ASN A 63 -6.57 -18.68 -8.11
CA ASN A 63 -6.25 -19.91 -7.37
C ASN A 63 -4.76 -20.27 -7.44
N LEU A 64 -3.97 -19.63 -8.32
CA LEU A 64 -2.51 -19.72 -8.28
C LEU A 64 -1.92 -18.98 -7.07
N LEU A 65 -2.68 -18.14 -6.36
CA LEU A 65 -2.24 -17.64 -5.06
C LEU A 65 -2.34 -18.77 -4.03
N LYS A 66 -1.22 -19.13 -3.43
CA LYS A 66 -1.16 -20.10 -2.33
C LYS A 66 -2.14 -19.68 -1.22
N GLY A 67 -2.93 -20.63 -0.73
CA GLY A 67 -3.95 -20.39 0.30
C GLY A 67 -5.30 -19.91 -0.21
N MET A 68 -5.45 -19.56 -1.50
CA MET A 68 -6.70 -19.03 -2.05
C MET A 68 -7.87 -20.02 -1.92
N GLU A 69 -7.70 -21.27 -2.33
CA GLU A 69 -8.78 -22.28 -2.28
C GLU A 69 -9.28 -22.53 -0.85
N LYS A 70 -8.35 -22.67 0.11
CA LYS A 70 -8.66 -22.86 1.53
C LYS A 70 -9.42 -21.65 2.09
N THR A 71 -9.00 -20.45 1.70
CA THR A 71 -9.63 -19.18 2.09
C THR A 71 -11.05 -19.07 1.57
N VAL A 72 -11.25 -19.27 0.26
CA VAL A 72 -12.56 -19.19 -0.38
C VAL A 72 -13.53 -20.17 0.26
N LYS A 73 -13.11 -21.43 0.49
CA LYS A 73 -13.96 -22.43 1.17
C LYS A 73 -14.42 -21.96 2.55
N ARG A 74 -13.54 -21.31 3.33
CA ARG A 74 -13.86 -20.82 4.68
C ARG A 74 -14.80 -19.62 4.65
N LEU A 75 -14.65 -18.73 3.68
CA LEU A 75 -15.55 -17.60 3.47
C LEU A 75 -16.95 -18.06 3.05
N LEU A 76 -17.06 -19.05 2.16
CA LEU A 76 -18.36 -19.64 1.81
C LEU A 76 -19.06 -20.23 3.05
N GLN A 77 -18.32 -20.92 3.92
CA GLN A 77 -18.87 -21.41 5.19
C GLN A 77 -19.34 -20.26 6.11
N ALA A 78 -18.58 -19.17 6.19
CA ALA A 78 -18.98 -17.99 6.96
C ALA A 78 -20.29 -17.38 6.42
N ILE A 79 -20.46 -17.35 5.10
CA ILE A 79 -21.67 -16.86 4.44
C ILE A 79 -22.86 -17.76 4.78
N GLU A 80 -22.72 -19.08 4.62
CA GLU A 80 -23.77 -20.07 4.93
C GLU A 80 -24.19 -20.04 6.40
N ARG A 81 -23.25 -19.76 7.31
CA ARG A 81 -23.47 -19.74 8.75
C ARG A 81 -23.83 -18.36 9.31
N HIS A 82 -23.90 -17.34 8.46
CA HIS A 82 -24.12 -15.95 8.87
C HIS A 82 -23.15 -15.50 9.98
N GLU A 83 -21.88 -15.90 9.85
CA GLU A 83 -20.84 -15.54 10.81
C GLU A 83 -20.58 -14.03 10.83
N LYS A 84 -20.13 -13.54 11.99
CA LYS A 84 -19.60 -12.18 12.14
C LYS A 84 -18.13 -12.17 11.72
N VAL A 85 -17.78 -11.31 10.77
CA VAL A 85 -16.45 -11.19 10.20
C VAL A 85 -15.85 -9.85 10.55
N LEU A 86 -14.57 -9.82 10.95
CA LEU A 86 -13.78 -8.61 11.10
C LEU A 86 -12.80 -8.50 9.93
N VAL A 87 -12.87 -7.39 9.18
CA VAL A 87 -11.83 -7.00 8.23
C VAL A 87 -10.86 -6.06 8.93
N TYR A 88 -9.58 -6.44 9.02
CA TYR A 88 -8.56 -5.64 9.68
C TYR A 88 -7.57 -5.13 8.63
N GLY A 89 -7.49 -3.81 8.44
CA GLY A 89 -6.63 -3.20 7.43
C GLY A 89 -5.44 -2.43 8.00
N ASP A 90 -4.69 -1.78 7.11
CA ASP A 90 -3.67 -0.79 7.46
C ASP A 90 -4.16 0.65 7.22
N TYR A 91 -3.48 1.62 7.83
CA TYR A 91 -3.86 3.04 7.86
C TYR A 91 -3.50 3.83 6.60
N ASP A 92 -2.77 3.24 5.66
CA ASP A 92 -2.42 3.89 4.41
C ASP A 92 -3.45 3.63 3.30
N VAL A 93 -3.25 4.23 2.13
CA VAL A 93 -4.23 4.13 1.04
C VAL A 93 -4.43 2.69 0.56
N ASP A 94 -3.42 1.83 0.61
CA ASP A 94 -3.55 0.45 0.15
C ASP A 94 -4.37 -0.36 1.15
N GLY A 95 -4.04 -0.28 2.43
CA GLY A 95 -4.82 -0.90 3.52
C GLY A 95 -6.27 -0.40 3.58
N ILE A 96 -6.48 0.91 3.45
CA ILE A 96 -7.82 1.52 3.40
C ILE A 96 -8.59 1.01 2.17
N SER A 97 -7.99 1.07 0.97
CA SER A 97 -8.65 0.64 -0.27
C SER A 97 -8.99 -0.85 -0.24
N SER A 98 -8.10 -1.68 0.31
CA SER A 98 -8.30 -3.11 0.50
C SER A 98 -9.46 -3.40 1.46
N THR A 99 -9.54 -2.65 2.55
CA THR A 99 -10.62 -2.76 3.52
C THR A 99 -11.95 -2.38 2.91
N VAL A 100 -12.00 -1.26 2.17
CA VAL A 100 -13.21 -0.80 1.46
C VAL A 100 -13.76 -1.88 0.54
N ILE A 101 -12.92 -2.50 -0.31
CA ILE A 101 -13.40 -3.50 -1.27
C ILE A 101 -13.89 -4.78 -0.60
N LEU A 102 -13.22 -5.26 0.46
CA LEU A 102 -13.68 -6.43 1.20
C LEU A 102 -14.97 -6.14 1.97
N VAL A 103 -15.05 -5.01 2.67
CA VAL A 103 -16.24 -4.62 3.43
C VAL A 103 -17.45 -4.51 2.52
N GLN A 104 -17.32 -3.83 1.39
CA GLN A 104 -18.42 -3.70 0.41
C GLN A 104 -18.82 -5.05 -0.17
N PHE A 105 -17.85 -5.86 -0.60
CA PHE A 105 -18.13 -7.17 -1.17
C PHE A 105 -18.78 -8.12 -0.16
N PHE A 106 -18.24 -8.22 1.05
CA PHE A 106 -18.76 -9.07 2.12
C PHE A 106 -20.18 -8.66 2.55
N ARG A 107 -20.46 -7.36 2.67
CA ARG A 107 -21.82 -6.85 2.92
C ARG A 107 -22.77 -7.20 1.76
N GLN A 108 -22.31 -7.04 0.52
CA GLN A 108 -23.10 -7.37 -0.68
C GLN A 108 -23.49 -8.85 -0.74
N VAL A 109 -22.65 -9.76 -0.20
CA VAL A 109 -22.94 -11.20 -0.15
C VAL A 109 -23.60 -11.66 1.16
N GLY A 110 -24.03 -10.72 2.01
CA GLY A 110 -24.88 -10.99 3.18
C GLY A 110 -24.13 -11.32 4.47
N LEU A 111 -22.83 -11.07 4.55
CA LEU A 111 -22.08 -11.19 5.81
C LEU A 111 -22.32 -10.01 6.74
N HIS A 112 -22.27 -10.26 8.05
CA HIS A 112 -22.17 -9.20 9.05
C HIS A 112 -20.70 -8.82 9.23
N VAL A 113 -20.33 -7.64 8.75
CA VAL A 113 -18.93 -7.21 8.63
C VAL A 113 -18.63 -6.04 9.55
N PHE A 114 -17.72 -6.26 10.49
CA PHE A 114 -16.96 -5.23 11.18
C PHE A 114 -15.70 -4.90 10.38
N TYR A 115 -15.18 -3.69 10.57
CA TYR A 115 -13.85 -3.34 10.08
C TYR A 115 -13.07 -2.58 11.15
N HIS A 116 -11.75 -2.73 11.14
CA HIS A 116 -10.83 -1.97 12.00
C HIS A 116 -9.65 -1.49 11.16
N ILE A 117 -9.28 -0.23 11.35
CA ILE A 117 -8.03 0.33 10.84
C ILE A 117 -7.27 0.88 12.04
N PRO A 118 -6.03 0.41 12.32
CA PRO A 118 -5.31 0.79 13.53
C PRO A 118 -4.89 2.27 13.49
N SER A 119 -4.90 2.92 14.65
CA SER A 119 -4.23 4.20 14.81
C SER A 119 -2.71 4.03 14.75
N ARG A 120 -2.07 4.68 13.77
CA ARG A 120 -0.61 4.68 13.63
C ARG A 120 0.11 5.20 14.88
N LEU A 121 -0.49 6.18 15.58
CA LEU A 121 0.13 6.86 16.72
C LEU A 121 -0.04 6.05 18.01
N GLN A 122 -1.24 5.49 18.21
CA GLN A 122 -1.66 4.85 19.45
C GLN A 122 -1.40 3.33 19.44
N GLU A 123 -1.79 2.66 18.36
CA GLU A 123 -1.71 1.19 18.24
C GLU A 123 -0.46 0.74 17.49
N GLY A 124 0.04 1.57 16.56
CA GLY A 124 1.18 1.24 15.70
C GLY A 124 0.76 0.54 14.41
N TYR A 125 1.61 -0.36 13.92
CA TYR A 125 1.39 -1.11 12.68
C TYR A 125 1.08 -2.58 12.97
N GLY A 126 0.15 -3.16 12.21
CA GLY A 126 -0.25 -4.57 12.30
C GLY A 126 -1.41 -4.84 13.25
N LEU A 127 -1.62 -6.12 13.53
CA LEU A 127 -2.68 -6.58 14.44
C LEU A 127 -2.43 -6.13 15.89
N ASN A 128 -3.52 -5.93 16.63
CA ASN A 128 -3.51 -5.64 18.05
C ASN A 128 -4.35 -6.67 18.83
N GLY A 129 -3.73 -7.32 19.83
CA GLY A 129 -4.38 -8.36 20.64
C GLY A 129 -5.55 -7.87 21.51
N GLU A 130 -5.56 -6.59 21.90
CA GLU A 130 -6.69 -5.97 22.62
C GLU A 130 -7.90 -5.82 21.69
N THR A 131 -7.69 -5.27 20.49
CA THR A 131 -8.71 -5.16 19.45
C THR A 131 -9.31 -6.53 19.10
N ILE A 132 -8.48 -7.56 18.93
CA ILE A 132 -8.94 -8.94 18.69
C ILE A 132 -9.84 -9.43 19.83
N ARG A 133 -9.44 -9.17 21.08
CA ARG A 133 -10.21 -9.56 22.27
C ARG A 133 -11.56 -8.84 22.36
N GLU A 134 -11.62 -7.57 21.96
CA GLU A 134 -12.85 -6.80 21.93
C GLU A 134 -13.84 -7.38 20.91
N TYR A 135 -13.40 -7.61 19.67
CA TYR A 135 -14.27 -8.19 18.65
C TYR A 135 -14.63 -9.65 18.92
N ALA A 136 -13.77 -10.41 19.61
CA ALA A 136 -14.14 -11.74 20.11
C ALA A 136 -15.33 -11.68 21.08
N LYS A 137 -15.40 -10.66 21.96
CA LYS A 137 -16.56 -10.46 22.85
C LYS A 137 -17.84 -10.11 22.08
N GLU A 138 -17.71 -9.44 20.95
CA GLU A 138 -18.80 -9.16 20.01
C GLU A 138 -19.24 -10.41 19.21
N GLY A 139 -18.58 -11.55 19.40
CA GLY A 139 -18.91 -12.82 18.74
C GLY A 139 -18.37 -12.92 17.32
N VAL A 140 -17.33 -12.17 16.96
CA VAL A 140 -16.59 -12.37 15.72
C VAL A 140 -15.92 -13.74 15.74
N SER A 141 -16.13 -14.54 14.69
CA SER A 141 -15.56 -15.89 14.53
C SER A 141 -14.55 -15.99 13.38
N LEU A 142 -14.43 -14.93 12.56
CA LEU A 142 -13.51 -14.87 11.44
C LEU A 142 -12.85 -13.50 11.34
N LEU A 143 -11.52 -13.48 11.40
CA LEU A 143 -10.67 -12.33 11.11
C LEU A 143 -10.09 -12.46 9.71
N VAL A 144 -10.23 -11.42 8.90
CA VAL A 144 -9.60 -11.30 7.57
C VAL A 144 -8.72 -10.07 7.57
N THR A 145 -7.40 -10.24 7.52
CA THR A 145 -6.48 -9.11 7.43
C THR A 145 -6.28 -8.71 5.97
N VAL A 146 -6.09 -7.42 5.73
CA VAL A 146 -5.68 -6.85 4.44
C VAL A 146 -4.48 -5.95 4.64
N ASP A 147 -3.50 -6.10 3.77
CA ASP A 147 -2.28 -5.28 3.75
C ASP A 147 -1.45 -5.33 5.06
N CYS A 148 -1.68 -6.38 5.85
CA CYS A 148 -0.98 -6.62 7.10
C CYS A 148 -1.16 -8.08 7.55
N GLY A 149 -0.45 -8.46 8.61
CA GLY A 149 -0.64 -9.71 9.32
C GLY A 149 0.44 -10.78 9.06
N ILE A 150 1.23 -10.70 7.98
CA ILE A 150 2.20 -11.76 7.64
C ILE A 150 3.28 -11.98 8.71
N SER A 151 3.52 -11.00 9.57
CA SER A 151 4.48 -11.06 10.68
C SER A 151 3.86 -11.14 12.08
N ASN A 152 2.53 -11.14 12.19
CA ASN A 152 1.80 -11.08 13.46
C ASN A 152 1.54 -12.46 14.08
N ILE A 153 2.61 -13.15 14.50
CA ILE A 153 2.53 -14.51 15.07
C ILE A 153 1.68 -14.54 16.35
N ASP A 154 1.98 -13.66 17.30
CA ASP A 154 1.36 -13.66 18.62
C ASP A 154 -0.11 -13.22 18.54
N GLU A 155 -0.45 -12.25 17.69
CA GLU A 155 -1.82 -11.80 17.53
C GLU A 155 -2.71 -12.84 16.84
N VAL A 156 -2.17 -13.60 15.88
CA VAL A 156 -2.89 -14.71 15.26
C VAL A 156 -3.10 -15.86 16.27
N ALA A 157 -2.12 -16.13 17.13
CA ALA A 157 -2.28 -17.06 18.24
C ALA A 157 -3.35 -16.58 19.25
N CYS A 158 -3.38 -15.27 19.53
CA CYS A 158 -4.41 -14.64 20.36
C CYS A 158 -5.81 -14.86 19.77
N ALA A 159 -6.02 -14.57 18.48
CA ALA A 159 -7.30 -14.83 17.79
C ALA A 159 -7.72 -16.30 17.89
N THR A 160 -6.77 -17.22 17.67
CA THR A 160 -7.01 -18.67 17.77
C THR A 160 -7.47 -19.07 19.18
N SER A 161 -6.92 -18.45 20.24
CA SER A 161 -7.33 -18.71 21.63
C SER A 161 -8.78 -18.32 21.93
N PHE A 162 -9.39 -17.47 21.10
CA PHE A 162 -10.79 -17.07 21.15
C PHE A 162 -11.68 -17.82 20.14
N HIS A 163 -11.18 -18.91 19.55
CA HIS A 163 -11.88 -19.65 18.48
C HIS A 163 -12.21 -18.80 17.25
N MET A 164 -11.40 -17.77 16.98
CA MET A 164 -11.51 -16.92 15.81
C MET A 164 -10.51 -17.39 14.75
N ASP A 165 -11.02 -17.89 13.63
CA ASP A 165 -10.16 -18.25 12.49
C ASP A 165 -9.55 -16.96 11.90
N THR A 166 -8.27 -17.01 11.51
CA THR A 166 -7.60 -15.88 10.87
C THR A 166 -7.21 -16.21 9.43
N ILE A 167 -7.66 -15.39 8.49
CA ILE A 167 -7.22 -15.37 7.09
C ILE A 167 -6.33 -14.13 6.92
N ILE A 168 -5.10 -14.33 6.44
CA ILE A 168 -4.18 -13.24 6.15
C ILE A 168 -4.18 -12.97 4.65
N THR A 169 -4.43 -11.72 4.24
CA THR A 169 -4.17 -11.26 2.87
C THR A 169 -3.17 -10.12 2.90
N ASP A 170 -2.00 -10.36 2.35
CA ASP A 170 -0.85 -9.46 2.52
C ASP A 170 0.10 -9.55 1.30
N HIS A 171 1.00 -8.58 1.16
CA HIS A 171 1.99 -8.49 0.10
C HIS A 171 3.40 -8.13 0.61
N HIS A 172 3.55 -7.88 1.92
CA HIS A 172 4.83 -7.64 2.57
C HIS A 172 5.75 -8.86 2.49
N GLU A 173 7.05 -8.64 2.71
CA GLU A 173 8.04 -9.73 2.73
C GLU A 173 7.73 -10.72 3.85
N PRO A 174 7.50 -12.01 3.55
CA PRO A 174 7.23 -13.00 4.59
C PRO A 174 8.47 -13.22 5.47
N PRO A 175 8.33 -13.19 6.81
CA PRO A 175 9.41 -13.57 7.72
C PRO A 175 9.73 -15.07 7.61
N ALA A 176 10.84 -15.47 8.25
CA ALA A 176 11.28 -16.88 8.25
C ALA A 176 10.26 -17.81 8.91
N GLU A 177 9.57 -17.34 9.94
CA GLU A 177 8.48 -18.04 10.62
C GLU A 177 7.16 -17.33 10.31
N LEU A 178 6.16 -18.07 9.82
CA LEU A 178 4.86 -17.53 9.48
C LEU A 178 3.85 -17.79 10.60
N PRO A 179 2.87 -16.88 10.81
CA PRO A 179 1.79 -17.08 11.77
C PRO A 179 0.99 -18.34 11.45
N ALA A 180 0.51 -19.03 12.50
CA ALA A 180 -0.34 -20.22 12.37
C ALA A 180 -1.80 -19.87 12.01
N ALA A 181 -1.98 -19.04 10.98
CA ALA A 181 -3.28 -18.61 10.49
C ALA A 181 -4.04 -19.77 9.81
N TYR A 182 -5.37 -19.68 9.77
CA TYR A 182 -6.21 -20.63 9.03
C TYR A 182 -5.79 -20.66 7.55
N ALA A 183 -5.56 -19.51 6.93
CA ALA A 183 -4.97 -19.42 5.60
C ALA A 183 -4.16 -18.12 5.44
N ILE A 184 -3.16 -18.16 4.57
CA ILE A 184 -2.33 -17.01 4.21
C ILE A 184 -2.34 -16.88 2.69
N ILE A 185 -2.72 -15.71 2.19
CA ILE A 185 -2.63 -15.31 0.79
C ILE A 185 -1.61 -14.20 0.71
N ASN A 186 -0.44 -14.52 0.16
CA ASN A 186 0.61 -13.55 -0.12
C ASN A 186 1.42 -14.04 -1.32
N PRO A 187 1.59 -13.24 -2.38
CA PRO A 187 2.25 -13.69 -3.61
C PRO A 187 3.73 -14.04 -3.40
N LYS A 188 4.37 -13.48 -2.36
CA LYS A 188 5.78 -13.67 -2.01
C LYS A 188 6.05 -14.87 -1.09
N GLN A 189 5.01 -15.59 -0.66
CA GLN A 189 5.20 -16.85 0.05
C GLN A 189 6.08 -17.82 -0.75
N ALA A 190 6.94 -18.54 -0.03
CA ALA A 190 7.69 -19.66 -0.60
C ALA A 190 6.74 -20.63 -1.33
N ASP A 191 7.14 -21.01 -2.54
CA ASP A 191 6.42 -21.91 -3.44
C ASP A 191 5.04 -21.41 -3.92
N CYS A 192 4.71 -20.12 -3.76
CA CYS A 192 3.48 -19.57 -4.34
C CYS A 192 3.59 -19.52 -5.88
N PRO A 193 2.69 -20.19 -6.63
CA PRO A 193 2.81 -20.26 -8.09
C PRO A 193 2.30 -19.02 -8.83
N TYR A 194 1.66 -18.07 -8.14
CA TYR A 194 1.14 -16.85 -8.78
C TYR A 194 2.28 -16.04 -9.43
N PRO A 195 2.15 -15.63 -10.70
CA PRO A 195 3.27 -15.08 -11.46
C PRO A 195 3.66 -13.64 -11.06
N GLU A 196 2.71 -12.80 -10.64
CA GLU A 196 3.02 -11.44 -10.20
C GLU A 196 3.36 -11.41 -8.71
N LYS A 197 4.61 -11.06 -8.39
CA LYS A 197 5.12 -11.02 -7.01
C LYS A 197 4.96 -9.66 -6.35
N ASN A 198 4.73 -8.61 -7.14
CA ASN A 198 4.69 -7.22 -6.66
C ASN A 198 3.26 -6.67 -6.66
N LEU A 199 2.26 -7.48 -6.30
CA LEU A 199 0.92 -6.95 -6.04
C LEU A 199 0.96 -6.03 -4.82
N ALA A 200 0.13 -5.00 -4.84
CA ALA A 200 -0.30 -4.29 -3.63
C ALA A 200 -1.26 -5.17 -2.82
N GLY A 201 -1.46 -4.88 -1.54
CA GLY A 201 -2.49 -5.47 -0.68
C GLY A 201 -3.87 -5.44 -1.34
N VAL A 202 -4.26 -4.32 -1.98
CA VAL A 202 -5.56 -4.21 -2.67
C VAL A 202 -5.64 -5.12 -3.90
N GLY A 203 -4.51 -5.40 -4.55
CA GLY A 203 -4.41 -6.35 -5.64
C GLY A 203 -4.62 -7.79 -5.17
N VAL A 204 -4.10 -8.14 -3.99
CA VAL A 204 -4.34 -9.45 -3.36
C VAL A 204 -5.80 -9.59 -2.95
N ALA A 205 -6.36 -8.57 -2.28
CA ALA A 205 -7.77 -8.53 -1.90
C ALA A 205 -8.69 -8.62 -3.13
N PHE A 206 -8.38 -7.94 -4.24
CA PHE A 206 -9.16 -8.05 -5.47
C PHE A 206 -9.14 -9.46 -6.07
N ASN A 207 -7.99 -10.14 -6.06
CA ASN A 207 -7.93 -11.55 -6.49
C ASN A 207 -8.80 -12.45 -5.59
N LEU A 208 -8.88 -12.16 -4.29
CA LEU A 208 -9.79 -12.86 -3.38
C LEU A 208 -11.27 -12.61 -3.75
N LEU A 209 -11.67 -11.38 -4.08
CA LEU A 209 -13.01 -11.07 -4.60
C LEU A 209 -13.33 -11.89 -5.85
N VAL A 210 -12.38 -11.96 -6.81
CA VAL A 210 -12.54 -12.73 -8.06
C VAL A 210 -12.76 -14.21 -7.75
N ALA A 211 -11.93 -14.80 -6.88
CA ALA A 211 -12.04 -16.22 -6.52
C ALA A 211 -13.35 -16.52 -5.77
N CYS A 212 -13.73 -15.68 -4.80
CA CYS A 212 -14.99 -15.82 -4.06
C CYS A 212 -16.20 -15.72 -5.00
N ARG A 213 -16.25 -14.69 -5.85
CA ARG A 213 -17.34 -14.50 -6.82
C ARG A 213 -17.46 -15.69 -7.78
N ARG A 214 -16.33 -16.24 -8.24
CA ARG A 214 -16.32 -17.45 -9.09
C ARG A 214 -16.91 -18.65 -8.35
N ALA A 215 -16.43 -18.93 -7.14
CA ALA A 215 -16.88 -20.09 -6.35
C ALA A 215 -18.36 -19.97 -5.93
N MET A 216 -18.82 -18.78 -5.53
CA MET A 216 -20.23 -18.54 -5.21
C MET A 216 -21.14 -18.75 -6.43
N ARG A 217 -20.70 -18.34 -7.63
CA ARG A 217 -21.45 -18.58 -8.87
C ARG A 217 -21.58 -20.08 -9.15
N GLU A 218 -20.48 -20.82 -9.01
CA GLU A 218 -20.45 -22.28 -9.20
C GLU A 218 -21.32 -23.02 -8.17
N ALA A 219 -21.38 -22.51 -6.93
CA ALA A 219 -22.23 -23.02 -5.87
C ALA A 219 -23.70 -22.57 -5.97
N GLY A 220 -24.08 -21.72 -6.93
CA GLY A 220 -25.44 -21.18 -7.05
C GLY A 220 -25.84 -20.25 -5.91
N MET A 221 -24.87 -19.67 -5.19
CA MET A 221 -25.10 -18.80 -4.02
C MET A 221 -25.33 -17.33 -4.38
N LEU A 222 -25.23 -16.97 -5.67
CA LEU A 222 -25.45 -15.60 -6.13
C LEU A 222 -26.87 -15.42 -6.66
N SER A 223 -27.58 -14.41 -6.14
CA SER A 223 -28.89 -13.98 -6.62
C SER A 223 -28.82 -13.13 -7.90
N GLY A 224 -27.62 -12.72 -8.33
CA GLY A 224 -27.39 -11.89 -9.51
C GLY A 224 -25.89 -11.73 -9.82
N GLU A 225 -25.57 -10.95 -10.85
CA GLU A 225 -24.17 -10.71 -11.23
C GLU A 225 -23.52 -9.61 -10.39
N ILE A 226 -22.39 -9.93 -9.73
CA ILE A 226 -21.55 -8.94 -9.06
C ILE A 226 -20.52 -8.41 -10.07
N ASN A 227 -20.67 -7.15 -10.47
CA ASN A 227 -19.73 -6.49 -11.36
C ASN A 227 -18.45 -6.08 -10.61
N LEU A 228 -17.44 -6.95 -10.66
CA LEU A 228 -16.14 -6.70 -10.03
C LEU A 228 -15.37 -5.53 -10.65
N LYS A 229 -15.68 -5.10 -11.89
CA LYS A 229 -14.99 -3.97 -12.53
C LYS A 229 -15.10 -2.71 -11.68
N ARG A 230 -16.23 -2.50 -11.00
CA ARG A 230 -16.49 -1.33 -10.14
C ARG A 230 -15.51 -1.17 -8.98
N TYR A 231 -14.81 -2.23 -8.59
CA TYR A 231 -13.82 -2.18 -7.50
C TYR A 231 -12.42 -1.77 -7.99
N LEU A 232 -12.19 -1.72 -9.31
CA LEU A 232 -10.88 -1.40 -9.87
C LEU A 232 -10.45 0.05 -9.61
N ASP A 233 -11.38 0.95 -9.28
CA ASP A 233 -11.03 2.30 -8.82
C ASP A 233 -10.22 2.27 -7.53
N MET A 234 -10.67 1.50 -6.53
CA MET A 234 -9.93 1.26 -5.29
C MET A 234 -8.63 0.50 -5.55
N VAL A 235 -8.66 -0.50 -6.44
CA VAL A 235 -7.44 -1.26 -6.79
C VAL A 235 -6.38 -0.33 -7.39
N ALA A 236 -6.76 0.58 -8.29
CA ALA A 236 -5.82 1.54 -8.85
C ALA A 236 -5.34 2.57 -7.82
N LEU A 237 -6.20 3.03 -6.91
CA LEU A 237 -5.81 3.92 -5.82
C LEU A 237 -4.74 3.29 -4.92
N GLY A 238 -5.01 2.10 -4.37
CA GLY A 238 -4.06 1.38 -3.50
C GLY A 238 -2.76 1.04 -4.23
N THR A 239 -2.85 0.41 -5.41
CA THR A 239 -1.67 -0.02 -6.19
C THR A 239 -0.72 1.15 -6.51
N VAL A 240 -1.27 2.32 -6.89
CA VAL A 240 -0.44 3.49 -7.22
C VAL A 240 0.07 4.18 -5.97
N ALA A 241 -0.73 4.25 -4.89
CA ALA A 241 -0.32 4.87 -3.64
C ALA A 241 0.80 4.11 -2.93
N ASP A 242 0.80 2.78 -3.07
CA ASP A 242 1.82 1.87 -2.57
C ASP A 242 3.06 1.77 -3.50
N VAL A 243 3.09 2.58 -4.56
CA VAL A 243 4.26 2.71 -5.46
C VAL A 243 4.65 1.37 -6.11
N MET A 244 3.67 0.50 -6.36
CA MET A 244 3.93 -0.79 -7.00
C MET A 244 4.34 -0.62 -8.47
N PRO A 245 5.24 -1.50 -9.00
CA PRO A 245 5.60 -1.48 -10.40
C PRO A 245 4.37 -1.63 -11.30
N LEU A 246 4.18 -0.67 -12.22
CA LEU A 246 3.06 -0.68 -13.17
C LEU A 246 3.38 -1.55 -14.40
N THR A 247 3.68 -2.82 -14.13
CA THR A 247 3.91 -3.90 -15.09
C THR A 247 2.90 -5.03 -14.86
N GLY A 248 2.89 -6.04 -15.73
CA GLY A 248 2.12 -7.26 -15.51
C GLY A 248 0.67 -7.03 -15.09
N VAL A 249 0.30 -7.61 -13.94
CA VAL A 249 -1.06 -7.56 -13.39
C VAL A 249 -1.42 -6.15 -12.90
N ASN A 250 -0.50 -5.47 -12.21
CA ASN A 250 -0.73 -4.10 -11.73
C ASN A 250 -1.02 -3.13 -12.88
N ARG A 251 -0.36 -3.31 -14.03
CA ARG A 251 -0.63 -2.50 -15.22
C ARG A 251 -2.05 -2.69 -15.74
N ILE A 252 -2.56 -3.92 -15.73
CA ILE A 252 -3.94 -4.23 -16.12
C ILE A 252 -4.89 -3.54 -15.12
N PHE A 253 -4.69 -3.75 -13.82
CA PHE A 253 -5.52 -3.15 -12.78
C PHE A 253 -5.55 -1.62 -12.87
N VAL A 254 -4.39 -0.97 -12.97
CA VAL A 254 -4.32 0.49 -13.01
C VAL A 254 -4.92 1.05 -14.29
N LYS A 255 -4.75 0.42 -15.46
CA LYS A 255 -5.41 0.90 -16.69
C LYS A 255 -6.93 0.96 -16.51
N TYR A 256 -7.54 -0.17 -16.13
CA TYR A 256 -9.00 -0.25 -16.02
C TYR A 256 -9.52 0.51 -14.80
N GLY A 257 -8.75 0.60 -13.72
CA GLY A 257 -9.10 1.40 -12.56
C GLY A 257 -9.08 2.90 -12.84
N LEU A 258 -8.16 3.40 -13.69
CA LEU A 258 -8.20 4.80 -14.14
C LEU A 258 -9.48 5.11 -14.93
N GLU A 259 -10.00 4.17 -15.72
CA GLU A 259 -11.30 4.32 -16.40
C GLU A 259 -12.46 4.40 -15.40
N GLU A 260 -12.44 3.56 -14.36
CA GLU A 260 -13.47 3.56 -13.31
C GLU A 260 -13.41 4.83 -12.44
N ILE A 261 -12.21 5.29 -12.07
CA ILE A 261 -12.02 6.58 -11.38
C ILE A 261 -12.55 7.73 -12.25
N ALA A 262 -12.28 7.71 -13.56
CA ALA A 262 -12.77 8.75 -14.48
C ALA A 262 -14.29 8.78 -14.58
N SER A 263 -14.93 7.62 -14.48
CA SER A 263 -16.38 7.50 -14.47
C SER A 263 -17.02 8.00 -13.17
N ALA A 264 -16.25 8.02 -12.07
CA ALA A 264 -16.62 8.58 -10.76
C ALA A 264 -18.01 8.13 -10.24
N HIS A 265 -18.32 6.84 -10.39
CA HIS A 265 -19.58 6.27 -9.92
C HIS A 265 -19.76 6.36 -8.40
N ARG A 266 -18.66 6.45 -7.64
CA ARG A 266 -18.66 6.56 -6.18
C ARG A 266 -18.65 8.04 -5.77
N PRO A 267 -19.56 8.47 -4.88
CA PRO A 267 -19.56 9.84 -4.37
C PRO A 267 -18.21 10.28 -3.80
N GLY A 268 -17.54 9.38 -3.05
CA GLY A 268 -16.21 9.65 -2.51
C GLY A 268 -15.13 9.93 -3.57
N ILE A 269 -15.16 9.22 -4.70
CA ILE A 269 -14.22 9.46 -5.80
C ILE A 269 -14.51 10.80 -6.48
N GLU A 270 -15.79 11.13 -6.73
CA GLU A 270 -16.19 12.41 -7.31
C GLU A 270 -15.75 13.59 -6.44
N ALA A 271 -16.00 13.50 -5.13
CA ALA A 271 -15.60 14.52 -4.17
C ALA A 271 -14.07 14.68 -4.11
N LEU A 272 -13.31 13.58 -4.11
CA LEU A 272 -11.84 13.60 -4.16
C LEU A 272 -11.30 14.25 -5.43
N LEU A 273 -11.85 13.93 -6.60
CA LEU A 273 -11.43 14.52 -7.87
C LEU A 273 -11.68 16.03 -7.88
N THR A 274 -12.86 16.44 -7.40
CA THR A 274 -13.28 17.84 -7.31
C THR A 274 -12.36 18.65 -6.39
N ILE A 275 -12.18 18.22 -5.14
CA ILE A 275 -11.33 18.94 -4.18
C ILE A 275 -9.85 18.91 -4.59
N SER A 276 -9.45 17.89 -5.36
CA SER A 276 -8.10 17.76 -5.91
C SER A 276 -7.85 18.55 -7.19
N ARG A 277 -8.90 19.18 -7.76
CA ARG A 277 -8.85 19.90 -9.04
C ARG A 277 -8.27 19.03 -10.16
N VAL A 278 -8.69 17.77 -10.21
CA VAL A 278 -8.35 16.86 -11.31
C VAL A 278 -9.38 17.03 -12.41
N ASP A 279 -8.94 17.55 -13.56
CA ASP A 279 -9.79 17.68 -14.73
C ASP A 279 -9.90 16.33 -15.44
N ARG A 280 -11.10 15.74 -15.42
CA ARG A 280 -11.38 14.46 -16.07
C ARG A 280 -11.42 14.56 -17.59
N SER A 281 -11.69 15.74 -18.15
CA SER A 281 -11.87 15.92 -19.59
C SER A 281 -10.58 15.68 -20.38
N ILE A 282 -9.42 15.86 -19.73
CA ILE A 282 -8.08 15.60 -20.30
C ILE A 282 -7.57 14.18 -20.00
N GLY A 283 -8.36 13.37 -19.29
CA GLY A 283 -8.00 12.03 -18.84
C GLY A 283 -7.31 12.00 -17.47
N ILE A 284 -7.54 10.92 -16.72
CA ILE A 284 -6.90 10.69 -15.42
C ILE A 284 -5.67 9.82 -15.59
N THR A 285 -4.59 10.19 -14.92
CA THR A 285 -3.32 9.45 -14.96
C THR A 285 -2.94 8.89 -13.60
N ALA A 286 -2.03 7.91 -13.58
CA ALA A 286 -1.42 7.44 -12.33
C ALA A 286 -0.71 8.57 -11.56
N ARG A 287 -0.24 9.62 -12.26
CA ARG A 287 0.34 10.81 -11.61
C ARG A 287 -0.72 11.58 -10.82
N ASP A 288 -1.95 11.68 -11.30
CA ASP A 288 -3.04 12.33 -10.56
C ASP A 288 -3.36 11.55 -9.28
N ILE A 289 -3.36 10.22 -9.32
CA ILE A 289 -3.49 9.40 -8.12
C ILE A 289 -2.33 9.67 -7.15
N ALA A 290 -1.08 9.47 -7.60
CA ALA A 290 0.10 9.53 -6.74
C ALA A 290 0.32 10.90 -6.08
N PHE A 291 0.04 12.00 -6.80
CA PHE A 291 0.39 13.34 -6.34
C PHE A 291 -0.81 14.21 -5.95
N LYS A 292 -2.05 13.79 -6.24
CA LYS A 292 -3.24 14.57 -5.90
C LYS A 292 -4.20 13.76 -5.03
N LEU A 293 -4.62 12.56 -5.43
CA LEU A 293 -5.63 11.81 -4.66
C LEU A 293 -5.03 11.16 -3.41
N ALA A 294 -4.03 10.29 -3.59
CA ALA A 294 -3.42 9.52 -2.52
C ALA A 294 -2.87 10.37 -1.36
N PRO A 295 -2.25 11.55 -1.57
CA PRO A 295 -1.79 12.38 -0.45
C PRO A 295 -2.88 12.84 0.51
N ARG A 296 -4.13 13.02 0.04
CA ARG A 296 -5.26 13.44 0.88
C ARG A 296 -5.73 12.30 1.77
N LEU A 297 -5.87 11.11 1.19
CA LEU A 297 -6.21 9.89 1.93
C LEU A 297 -5.10 9.53 2.93
N ASN A 298 -3.84 9.55 2.52
CA ASN A 298 -2.69 9.28 3.41
C ASN A 298 -2.51 10.34 4.51
N ALA A 299 -3.07 11.54 4.35
CA ALA A 299 -3.06 12.53 5.43
C ALA A 299 -3.92 12.07 6.62
N ALA A 300 -4.98 11.30 6.38
CA ALA A 300 -5.83 10.73 7.42
C ALA A 300 -5.03 9.87 8.40
N GLY A 301 -4.29 8.87 7.92
CA GLY A 301 -3.47 8.00 8.77
C GLY A 301 -2.27 8.68 9.41
N ARG A 302 -1.79 9.79 8.85
CA ARG A 302 -0.67 10.57 9.43
C ARG A 302 -1.09 11.55 10.51
N MET A 303 -2.34 11.99 10.45
CA MET A 303 -2.95 12.97 11.34
C MET A 303 -4.01 12.35 12.27
N ASP A 304 -4.00 11.01 12.42
CA ASP A 304 -4.86 10.22 13.32
C ASP A 304 -6.38 10.37 13.08
N SER A 305 -6.78 10.47 11.81
CA SER A 305 -8.18 10.61 11.40
C SER A 305 -8.59 9.61 10.31
N VAL A 306 -8.19 8.34 10.46
CA VAL A 306 -8.40 7.30 9.43
C VAL A 306 -9.89 7.06 9.13
N HIS A 307 -10.77 7.33 10.10
CA HIS A 307 -12.21 7.24 9.93
C HIS A 307 -12.72 8.13 8.77
N ASP A 308 -12.19 9.34 8.61
CA ASP A 308 -12.62 10.26 7.55
C ASP A 308 -12.36 9.65 6.14
N ALA A 309 -11.24 8.94 5.96
CA ALA A 309 -10.91 8.30 4.69
C ALA A 309 -11.78 7.07 4.41
N MET A 310 -12.04 6.25 5.43
CA MET A 310 -12.95 5.12 5.32
C MET A 310 -14.39 5.57 5.01
N GLU A 311 -14.89 6.57 5.73
CA GLU A 311 -16.25 7.10 5.55
C GLU A 311 -16.42 7.70 4.15
N LEU A 312 -15.43 8.47 3.67
CA LEU A 312 -15.42 9.01 2.31
C LEU A 312 -15.56 7.92 1.24
N LEU A 313 -14.83 6.81 1.38
CA LEU A 313 -14.78 5.77 0.36
C LEU A 313 -15.92 4.74 0.45
N LEU A 314 -16.59 4.66 1.62
CA LEU A 314 -17.73 3.77 1.85
C LEU A 314 -19.09 4.43 1.67
N THR A 315 -19.20 5.76 1.78
CA THR A 315 -20.48 6.45 1.72
C THR A 315 -21.12 6.45 0.32
N ASP A 316 -22.44 6.33 0.30
CA ASP A 316 -23.28 6.52 -0.89
C ASP A 316 -23.95 7.91 -0.91
N ASP A 317 -23.71 8.75 0.11
CA ASP A 317 -24.23 10.11 0.22
C ASP A 317 -23.20 11.14 -0.27
N ALA A 318 -23.59 11.94 -1.27
CA ALA A 318 -22.74 12.97 -1.85
C ALA A 318 -22.38 14.10 -0.88
N ALA A 319 -23.30 14.50 0.01
CA ALA A 319 -23.05 15.55 0.99
C ALA A 319 -22.04 15.07 2.04
N VAL A 320 -22.15 13.82 2.50
CA VAL A 320 -21.17 13.20 3.39
C VAL A 320 -19.82 13.10 2.68
N ALA A 321 -19.80 12.66 1.42
CA ALA A 321 -18.56 12.59 0.64
C ALA A 321 -17.87 13.95 0.50
N ASP A 322 -18.61 15.02 0.21
CA ASP A 322 -18.06 16.38 0.10
C ASP A 322 -17.49 16.88 1.44
N GLU A 323 -18.18 16.61 2.56
CA GLU A 323 -17.69 16.96 3.89
C GLU A 323 -16.38 16.23 4.21
N GLN A 324 -16.34 14.91 4.01
CA GLN A 324 -15.16 14.12 4.32
C GLN A 324 -13.98 14.47 3.38
N ALA A 325 -14.23 14.71 2.09
CA ALA A 325 -13.21 15.16 1.16
C ALA A 325 -12.62 16.53 1.57
N TYR A 326 -13.46 17.44 2.08
CA TYR A 326 -12.99 18.72 2.63
C TYR A 326 -12.13 18.53 3.89
N ARG A 327 -12.53 17.65 4.82
CA ARG A 327 -11.73 17.34 6.01
C ARG A 327 -10.36 16.79 5.65
N LEU A 328 -10.31 15.80 4.76
CA LEU A 328 -9.05 15.23 4.26
C LEU A 328 -8.16 16.27 3.56
N GLN A 329 -8.77 17.21 2.83
CA GLN A 329 -8.06 18.34 2.25
C GLN A 329 -7.41 19.23 3.33
N GLN A 330 -8.11 19.52 4.43
CA GLN A 330 -7.54 20.30 5.54
C GLN A 330 -6.40 19.55 6.22
N LEU A 331 -6.56 18.24 6.50
CA LEU A 331 -5.51 17.40 7.07
C LEU A 331 -4.27 17.38 6.19
N ASN A 332 -4.43 17.27 4.87
CA ASN A 332 -3.32 17.32 3.93
C ASN A 332 -2.61 18.69 3.92
N LEU A 333 -3.35 19.80 4.01
CA LEU A 333 -2.76 21.13 4.12
C LEU A 333 -1.96 21.29 5.43
N GLN A 334 -2.53 20.84 6.55
CA GLN A 334 -1.84 20.85 7.84
C GLN A 334 -0.57 20.00 7.81
N ARG A 335 -0.67 18.76 7.30
CA ARG A 335 0.47 17.86 7.14
C ARG A 335 1.57 18.49 6.29
N ARG A 336 1.23 19.15 5.18
CA ARG A 336 2.20 19.87 4.32
C ARG A 336 2.91 20.99 5.08
N LYS A 337 2.18 21.77 5.88
CA LYS A 337 2.75 22.86 6.68
C LYS A 337 3.73 22.32 7.72
N VAL A 338 3.36 21.26 8.44
CA VAL A 338 4.24 20.61 9.42
C VAL A 338 5.50 20.06 8.74
N GLU A 339 5.34 19.42 7.58
CA GLU A 339 6.47 18.90 6.79
C GLU A 339 7.45 19.99 6.36
N GLU A 340 6.94 21.14 5.91
CA GLU A 340 7.76 22.29 5.50
C GLU A 340 8.59 22.83 6.68
N VAL A 341 7.96 23.02 7.84
CA VAL A 341 8.65 23.47 9.07
C VAL A 341 9.76 22.49 9.46
N ILE A 342 9.47 21.20 9.54
CA ILE A 342 10.48 20.19 9.91
C ILE A 342 11.60 20.15 8.87
N PHE A 343 11.28 20.26 7.57
CA PHE A 343 12.28 20.27 6.51
C PHE A 343 13.20 21.48 6.60
N GLU A 344 12.67 22.67 6.90
CA GLU A 344 13.48 23.88 7.12
C GLU A 344 14.38 23.76 8.34
N GLU A 345 13.85 23.26 9.47
CA GLU A 345 14.63 23.02 10.69
C GLU A 345 15.79 22.04 10.44
N VAL A 346 15.52 20.91 9.76
CA VAL A 346 16.55 19.92 9.42
C VAL A 346 17.65 20.55 8.56
N ASN A 347 17.29 21.30 7.51
CA ASN A 347 18.28 21.98 6.67
C ASN A 347 19.07 23.04 7.46
N GLY A 348 18.42 23.75 8.39
CA GLY A 348 19.06 24.71 9.29
C GLY A 348 20.12 24.04 10.18
N CYS A 349 19.78 22.93 10.82
CA CYS A 349 20.72 22.14 11.62
C CYS A 349 21.91 21.65 10.79
N MET A 350 21.64 21.13 9.59
CA MET A 350 22.68 20.65 8.67
C MET A 350 23.60 21.78 8.20
N ALA A 351 23.06 22.98 7.94
CA ALA A 351 23.85 24.13 7.51
C ALA A 351 24.72 24.74 8.62
N GLN A 352 24.29 24.64 9.88
CA GLN A 352 25.05 25.13 11.03
C GLN A 352 26.18 24.20 11.45
N ASP A 353 26.09 22.91 11.11
CA ASP A 353 27.12 21.94 11.42
C ASP A 353 28.32 22.08 10.45
N ARG A 354 29.39 22.71 10.95
CA ARG A 354 30.64 22.94 10.19
C ARG A 354 31.32 21.66 9.72
N ASN A 355 31.01 20.51 10.34
CA ASN A 355 31.57 19.21 9.98
C ASN A 355 30.61 18.37 9.14
N TYR A 356 29.45 18.91 8.75
CA TYR A 356 28.43 18.14 8.04
C TYR A 356 28.94 17.57 6.71
N GLY A 357 29.81 18.30 6.00
CA GLY A 357 30.39 17.86 4.73
C GLY A 357 31.26 16.58 4.79
N GLY A 358 31.60 16.11 6.01
CA GLY A 358 32.29 14.83 6.23
C GLY A 358 31.40 13.72 6.79
N LYS A 359 30.10 13.97 7.00
CA LYS A 359 29.16 12.97 7.54
C LYS A 359 28.58 12.13 6.41
N HIS A 360 28.35 10.85 6.70
CA HIS A 360 27.77 9.86 5.76
C HIS A 360 26.35 9.43 6.13
N VAL A 361 25.82 9.92 7.26
CA VAL A 361 24.47 9.63 7.76
C VAL A 361 23.95 10.87 8.47
N THR A 362 22.69 11.23 8.23
CA THR A 362 22.00 12.31 8.95
C THR A 362 21.18 11.70 10.08
N VAL A 363 21.46 12.07 11.32
CA VAL A 363 20.63 11.69 12.49
C VAL A 363 20.34 12.97 13.26
N LEU A 364 19.08 13.32 13.38
CA LEU A 364 18.64 14.53 14.08
C LEU A 364 17.40 14.22 14.94
N ALA A 365 17.26 14.96 16.04
CA ALA A 365 16.14 14.82 16.96
C ALA A 365 15.57 16.18 17.34
N SER A 366 14.26 16.24 17.59
CA SER A 366 13.58 17.44 18.08
C SER A 366 12.32 17.09 18.86
N THR A 367 12.01 17.88 19.90
CA THR A 367 10.74 17.81 20.64
C THR A 367 9.57 18.44 19.90
N ASN A 368 9.83 19.19 18.81
CA ASN A 368 8.80 19.90 18.05
C ASN A 368 8.31 19.12 16.82
N TRP A 369 8.90 17.96 16.52
CA TRP A 369 8.59 17.22 15.31
C TRP A 369 7.42 16.27 15.50
N HIS A 370 6.53 16.21 14.52
CA HIS A 370 5.38 15.31 14.54
C HIS A 370 5.76 13.92 14.01
N GLU A 371 5.52 12.87 14.80
CA GLU A 371 5.92 11.49 14.47
C GLU A 371 5.32 10.95 13.16
N GLY A 372 4.10 11.36 12.81
CA GLY A 372 3.46 11.00 11.53
C GLY A 372 4.10 11.61 10.27
N VAL A 373 4.96 12.62 10.43
CA VAL A 373 5.51 13.44 9.33
C VAL A 373 7.02 13.24 9.14
N ILE A 374 7.78 12.94 10.20
CA ILE A 374 9.25 12.78 10.15
C ILE A 374 9.72 11.80 9.06
N GLY A 375 8.97 10.74 8.76
CA GLY A 375 9.32 9.79 7.70
C GLY A 375 9.30 10.41 6.29
N ILE A 376 8.38 11.34 6.01
CA ILE A 376 8.32 12.04 4.71
C ILE A 376 9.53 12.96 4.56
N VAL A 377 9.85 13.69 5.63
CA VAL A 377 10.99 14.62 5.63
C VAL A 377 12.30 13.83 5.51
N ALA A 378 12.43 12.70 6.22
CA ALA A 378 13.59 11.82 6.09
C ALA A 378 13.80 11.35 4.65
N SER A 379 12.74 10.96 3.93
CA SER A 379 12.82 10.60 2.51
C SER A 379 13.32 11.77 1.67
N LYS A 380 12.74 12.97 1.84
CA LYS A 380 13.14 14.16 1.08
C LYS A 380 14.60 14.55 1.30
N ILE A 381 15.09 14.46 2.53
CA ILE A 381 16.49 14.75 2.87
C ILE A 381 17.40 13.67 2.30
N ALA A 382 17.02 12.38 2.43
CA ALA A 382 17.79 11.28 1.89
C ALA A 382 17.93 11.38 0.37
N GLU A 383 16.86 11.72 -0.35
CA GLU A 383 16.88 11.95 -1.80
C GLU A 383 17.71 13.18 -2.18
N ARG A 384 17.50 14.31 -1.49
CA ARG A 384 18.16 15.59 -1.83
C ARG A 384 19.67 15.55 -1.61
N TYR A 385 20.12 14.91 -0.53
CA TYR A 385 21.52 14.86 -0.14
C TYR A 385 22.20 13.53 -0.48
N PHE A 386 21.44 12.56 -1.02
CA PHE A 386 21.87 11.20 -1.33
C PHE A 386 22.61 10.56 -0.14
N GLN A 387 21.93 10.55 1.01
CA GLN A 387 22.50 10.10 2.28
C GLN A 387 21.43 9.45 3.18
N PRO A 388 21.70 8.31 3.85
CA PRO A 388 20.79 7.77 4.84
C PRO A 388 20.42 8.81 5.89
N THR A 389 19.12 8.97 6.14
CA THR A 389 18.58 10.00 7.04
C THR A 389 17.63 9.38 8.04
N MET A 390 17.84 9.67 9.32
CA MET A 390 17.00 9.29 10.44
C MET A 390 16.59 10.54 11.20
N LEU A 391 15.29 10.72 11.37
CA LEU A 391 14.72 11.83 12.13
C LEU A 391 13.98 11.25 13.34
N ILE A 392 14.15 11.88 14.50
CA ILE A 392 13.63 11.43 15.79
C ILE A 392 12.70 12.51 16.36
N SER A 393 11.43 12.16 16.56
CA SER A 393 10.46 12.97 17.29
C SER A 393 10.54 12.59 18.77
N MET A 394 10.88 13.54 19.62
CA MET A 394 11.01 13.34 21.06
C MET A 394 9.71 13.73 21.77
N ASN A 395 9.15 12.84 22.59
CA ASN A 395 8.01 13.19 23.44
C ASN A 395 8.45 13.83 24.77
N GLU A 396 7.49 14.36 25.52
CA GLU A 396 7.73 15.03 26.81
C GLU A 396 8.34 14.11 27.88
N ASN A 397 8.12 12.79 27.76
CA ASN A 397 8.66 11.77 28.66
C ASN A 397 10.10 11.38 28.32
N GLY A 398 10.72 12.02 27.32
CA GLY A 398 12.09 11.75 26.89
C GLY A 398 12.25 10.53 25.98
N VAL A 399 11.15 9.90 25.55
CA VAL A 399 11.18 8.78 24.59
C VAL A 399 11.11 9.32 23.17
N GLY A 400 12.05 8.89 22.32
CA GLY A 400 12.10 9.26 20.92
C GLY A 400 11.44 8.20 20.03
N LYS A 401 10.53 8.60 19.13
CA LYS A 401 10.11 7.76 18.00
C LYS A 401 10.78 8.25 16.72
N ALA A 402 11.40 7.33 15.99
CA ALA A 402 12.22 7.65 14.83
C ALA A 402 11.71 7.03 13.54
N SER A 403 12.00 7.72 12.42
CA SER A 403 11.85 7.15 11.09
C SER A 403 13.11 7.39 10.27
N GLY A 404 13.63 6.31 9.69
CA GLY A 404 14.82 6.31 8.86
C GLY A 404 14.53 5.97 7.40
N ARG A 405 15.29 6.57 6.48
CA ARG A 405 15.25 6.33 5.04
C ARG A 405 16.66 6.19 4.49
N SER A 406 16.87 5.17 3.67
CA SER A 406 18.17 4.83 3.08
C SER A 406 18.30 5.32 1.64
N ILE A 407 19.47 5.05 1.06
CA ILE A 407 19.78 5.20 -0.36
C ILE A 407 20.21 3.85 -0.94
N PRO A 408 20.17 3.65 -2.27
CA PRO A 408 20.66 2.42 -2.89
C PRO A 408 22.08 2.08 -2.44
N GLY A 409 22.31 0.80 -2.10
CA GLY A 409 23.60 0.29 -1.64
C GLY A 409 23.83 0.34 -0.13
N ILE A 410 22.90 0.89 0.66
CA ILE A 410 23.00 0.91 2.13
C ILE A 410 21.81 0.19 2.76
N HIS A 411 22.08 -0.86 3.55
CA HIS A 411 21.06 -1.63 4.26
C HIS A 411 20.81 -1.06 5.66
N LEU A 412 19.76 -0.24 5.79
CA LEU A 412 19.52 0.55 6.99
C LEU A 412 19.10 -0.30 8.20
N LEU A 413 18.34 -1.38 7.98
CA LEU A 413 18.00 -2.32 9.05
C LEU A 413 19.25 -3.00 9.64
N ASP A 414 20.26 -3.31 8.83
CA ASP A 414 21.50 -3.93 9.34
C ASP A 414 22.28 -2.94 10.22
N MET A 415 22.27 -1.67 9.83
CA MET A 415 22.90 -0.60 10.60
C MET A 415 22.21 -0.42 11.95
N ILE A 416 20.88 -0.37 11.97
CA ILE A 416 20.08 -0.22 13.19
C ILE A 416 20.24 -1.44 14.11
N THR A 417 20.26 -2.65 13.55
CA THR A 417 20.40 -3.89 14.33
C THR A 417 21.70 -3.91 15.12
N ARG A 418 22.79 -3.33 14.59
CA ARG A 418 24.07 -3.19 15.31
C ARG A 418 24.03 -2.20 16.48
N CYS A 419 23.00 -1.36 16.55
CA CYS A 419 22.76 -0.41 17.63
C CYS A 419 21.60 -0.86 18.54
N SER A 420 21.12 -2.09 18.42
CA SER A 420 19.93 -2.60 19.12
C SER A 420 19.96 -2.47 20.63
N GLU A 421 21.15 -2.49 21.25
CA GLU A 421 21.34 -2.29 22.70
C GLU A 421 20.90 -0.91 23.22
N HIS A 422 20.76 0.07 22.31
CA HIS A 422 20.30 1.42 22.64
C HIS A 422 18.83 1.67 22.30
N LEU A 423 18.13 0.66 21.76
CA LEU A 423 16.79 0.83 21.20
C LEU A 423 15.76 0.06 22.03
N ASN A 424 14.62 0.70 22.30
CA ASN A 424 13.53 0.07 23.01
C ASN A 424 12.78 -0.92 22.09
N ARG A 425 12.53 -0.52 20.84
CA ARG A 425 11.95 -1.34 19.76
C ARG A 425 12.49 -0.86 18.41
N PHE A 426 12.65 -1.76 17.44
CA PHE A 426 13.01 -1.39 16.08
C PHE A 426 12.53 -2.41 15.05
N GLY A 427 12.41 -1.98 13.80
CA GLY A 427 12.04 -2.84 12.67
C GLY A 427 12.12 -2.09 11.34
N GLY A 428 11.83 -2.79 10.25
CA GLY A 428 11.81 -2.22 8.90
C GLY A 428 12.45 -3.15 7.87
N HIS A 429 13.02 -2.56 6.83
CA HIS A 429 13.68 -3.25 5.73
C HIS A 429 14.90 -2.43 5.24
N GLN A 430 15.54 -2.86 4.14
CA GLN A 430 16.74 -2.24 3.60
C GLN A 430 16.65 -0.70 3.45
N MET A 431 15.51 -0.19 2.98
CA MET A 431 15.33 1.21 2.58
C MET A 431 14.62 2.08 3.62
N ALA A 432 13.96 1.50 4.61
CA ALA A 432 13.24 2.24 5.63
C ALA A 432 13.25 1.49 6.96
N VAL A 433 13.39 2.23 8.06
CA VAL A 433 13.35 1.69 9.43
C VAL A 433 12.48 2.58 10.31
N GLY A 434 11.91 1.98 11.35
CA GLY A 434 11.31 2.67 12.48
C GLY A 434 11.94 2.14 13.77
N PHE A 435 12.19 3.02 14.73
CA PHE A 435 12.69 2.62 16.05
C PHE A 435 12.25 3.58 17.14
N SER A 436 12.31 3.12 18.38
CA SER A 436 12.20 3.96 19.58
C SER A 436 13.48 3.90 20.42
N ILE A 437 13.83 5.02 21.05
CA ILE A 437 15.05 5.23 21.84
C ILE A 437 14.74 5.97 23.14
#